data_AF-A0A8X8CQ11-F1
#
_entry.id   AF-A0A8X8CQ11-F1
#
_cell.length_a   1.000
_cell.length_b   1.000
_cell.length_c   1.000
_cell.angle_alpha   90.00
_cell.angle_beta   90.00
_cell.angle_gamma   90.00
#
_symmetry.space_group_name_H-M   'P 1'
#
loop_
_entity.id
_entity.type
_entity.pdbx_description
1 polymer ?
#
loop_
_entity_poly.entity_id
_entity_poly.type
_entity_poly.pdbx_seq_one_letter_code
_entity_poly.pdbx_strand_id
1 'polypeptide(L)'
;MLQGSLEHAFQKSFELITLDLSHNHLTGSIPKWIGEFSQLSFLLLGYNTLDGSIPTQLCKLNELSFIDLSHNNFSGHILPCLRFKSSIWFILLEEYPSEFDLREPLVIATKSLSYPYLPSILNYMTGLDLSYNSLSGPIPQTLSNLSEVESLDLSNNSLNGEIPPQLVQLHSLAYFSVANNNLSGKTPKMVAQFSTFNKSSYEGNPLLCGPPLLNSCTKEVPPPPRPSTDEKEESSVFIDAQVFCVSFVVTYIMELLGIAAVLYINPDWRQAWFYFIEKSINTCYYFVADNLLKPFRIRVWKPLV
;
A
#
# COMPACT_ATOMS: atom_id res chain seq x y z
N MET A 1 21.50 -12.86 10.26
CA MET A 1 21.18 -11.88 9.20
C MET A 1 21.92 -12.30 7.94
N LEU A 2 21.26 -12.28 6.79
CA LEU A 2 21.88 -12.64 5.51
C LEU A 2 22.71 -11.45 5.00
N GLN A 3 23.82 -11.75 4.33
CA GLN A 3 24.75 -10.76 3.77
C GLN A 3 25.28 -11.25 2.42
N GLY A 4 25.76 -10.32 1.59
CA GLY A 4 26.30 -10.60 0.26
C GLY A 4 25.26 -10.44 -0.86
N SER A 5 25.66 -10.85 -2.06
CA SER A 5 24.89 -10.64 -3.29
C SER A 5 23.95 -11.81 -3.61
N LEU A 6 22.89 -11.50 -4.36
CA LEU A 6 21.91 -12.45 -4.87
C LEU A 6 22.37 -13.19 -6.15
N GLU A 7 23.51 -12.86 -6.75
CA GLU A 7 23.91 -13.34 -8.09
C GLU A 7 23.73 -14.85 -8.35
N HIS A 8 23.96 -15.70 -7.35
CA HIS A 8 23.88 -17.17 -7.47
C HIS A 8 22.77 -17.80 -6.62
N ALA A 9 21.88 -17.00 -6.05
CA ALA A 9 20.78 -17.49 -5.23
C ALA A 9 19.65 -18.05 -6.11
N PHE A 10 18.94 -19.08 -5.61
CA PHE A 10 17.66 -19.55 -6.14
C PHE A 10 17.60 -20.01 -7.62
N GLN A 11 18.72 -20.29 -8.29
CA GLN A 11 18.79 -20.70 -9.72
C GLN A 11 18.04 -22.01 -10.09
N LYS A 12 17.31 -22.65 -9.16
CA LYS A 12 16.51 -23.87 -9.41
C LYS A 12 15.09 -23.82 -8.82
N SER A 13 14.61 -22.68 -8.36
CA SER A 13 13.29 -22.54 -7.70
C SER A 13 12.28 -21.89 -8.64
N PHE A 14 11.68 -22.67 -9.53
CA PHE A 14 10.75 -22.15 -10.56
C PHE A 14 9.32 -21.94 -10.07
N GLU A 15 8.97 -22.48 -8.90
CA GLU A 15 7.62 -22.44 -8.31
C GLU A 15 7.52 -21.41 -7.18
N LEU A 16 8.47 -20.49 -7.10
CA LEU A 16 8.50 -19.52 -6.02
C LEU A 16 7.37 -18.50 -6.16
N ILE A 17 6.43 -18.52 -5.22
CA ILE A 17 5.29 -17.59 -5.17
C ILE A 17 5.61 -16.35 -4.34
N THR A 18 6.33 -16.52 -3.23
CA THR A 18 6.71 -15.43 -2.33
C THR A 18 8.21 -15.49 -2.02
N LEU A 19 8.90 -14.41 -2.33
CA LEU A 19 10.30 -14.20 -1.95
C LEU A 19 10.37 -13.06 -0.93
N ASP A 20 10.66 -13.39 0.33
CA ASP A 20 10.87 -12.40 1.38
C ASP A 20 12.30 -12.48 1.92
N LEU A 21 13.08 -11.46 1.56
CA LEU A 21 14.43 -11.22 2.05
C LEU A 21 14.56 -9.85 2.71
N SER A 22 13.44 -9.27 3.13
CA SER A 22 13.41 -7.96 3.79
C SER A 22 14.22 -7.96 5.10
N HIS A 23 14.69 -6.78 5.52
CA HIS A 23 15.45 -6.59 6.76
C HIS A 23 16.70 -7.50 6.85
N ASN A 24 17.60 -7.36 5.88
CA ASN A 24 18.91 -8.04 5.84
C ASN A 24 20.02 -7.03 5.46
N HIS A 25 21.23 -7.53 5.23
CA HIS A 25 22.38 -6.75 4.75
C HIS A 25 22.79 -7.21 3.35
N LEU A 26 21.81 -7.49 2.49
CA LEU A 26 22.08 -7.90 1.11
C LEU A 26 22.62 -6.71 0.31
N THR A 27 23.60 -6.99 -0.55
CA THR A 27 24.30 -5.99 -1.37
C THR A 27 24.23 -6.36 -2.85
N GLY A 28 24.62 -5.43 -3.72
CA GLY A 28 24.57 -5.63 -5.16
C GLY A 28 23.17 -5.46 -5.75
N SER A 29 23.04 -5.69 -7.05
CA SER A 29 21.79 -5.51 -7.77
C SER A 29 20.86 -6.72 -7.73
N ILE A 30 19.55 -6.50 -7.95
CA ILE A 30 18.61 -7.59 -8.22
C ILE A 30 19.04 -8.32 -9.51
N PRO A 31 19.36 -9.62 -9.44
CA PRO A 31 19.85 -10.35 -10.60
C PRO A 31 18.77 -10.55 -11.66
N LYS A 32 19.20 -10.63 -12.93
CA LYS A 32 18.30 -10.81 -14.08
C LYS A 32 17.50 -12.12 -14.02
N TRP A 33 17.98 -13.14 -13.32
CA TRP A 33 17.27 -14.40 -13.17
C TRP A 33 15.92 -14.25 -12.43
N ILE A 34 15.65 -13.11 -11.77
CA ILE A 34 14.36 -12.86 -11.12
C ILE A 34 13.18 -12.99 -12.10
N GLY A 35 13.41 -12.73 -13.39
CA GLY A 35 12.40 -12.89 -14.43
C GLY A 35 12.07 -14.34 -14.81
N GLU A 36 12.77 -15.32 -14.24
CA GLU A 36 12.50 -16.75 -14.44
C GLU A 36 11.44 -17.28 -13.45
N PHE A 37 11.07 -16.51 -12.41
CA PHE A 37 10.06 -16.91 -11.42
C PHE A 37 8.65 -16.55 -11.88
N SER A 38 8.14 -17.25 -12.88
CA SER A 38 6.86 -16.94 -13.53
C SER A 38 5.65 -16.95 -12.57
N GLN A 39 5.74 -17.61 -11.41
CA GLN A 39 4.67 -17.68 -10.40
C GLN A 39 4.83 -16.65 -9.26
N LEU A 40 5.88 -15.81 -9.29
CA LEU A 40 6.17 -14.88 -8.21
C LEU A 40 5.05 -13.84 -8.11
N SER A 41 4.43 -13.80 -6.94
CA SER A 41 3.35 -12.87 -6.60
C SER A 41 3.81 -11.79 -5.61
N PHE A 42 4.71 -12.14 -4.69
CA PHE A 42 5.23 -11.24 -3.67
C PHE A 42 6.75 -11.17 -3.73
N LEU A 43 7.28 -9.96 -3.95
CA LEU A 43 8.71 -9.67 -3.90
C LEU A 43 9.00 -8.66 -2.80
N LEU A 44 9.52 -9.12 -1.66
CA LEU A 44 9.82 -8.30 -0.50
C LEU A 44 11.33 -8.25 -0.27
N LEU A 45 11.97 -7.16 -0.69
CA LEU A 45 13.40 -6.90 -0.55
C LEU A 45 13.70 -5.65 0.29
N GLY A 46 12.67 -5.07 0.92
CA GLY A 46 12.77 -3.85 1.70
C GLY A 46 13.83 -3.92 2.83
N TYR A 47 14.37 -2.77 3.23
CA TYR A 47 15.36 -2.66 4.30
C TYR A 47 16.61 -3.54 4.07
N ASN A 48 17.30 -3.28 2.96
CA ASN A 48 18.58 -3.90 2.59
C ASN A 48 19.58 -2.82 2.11
N THR A 49 20.71 -3.25 1.55
CA THR A 49 21.71 -2.37 0.92
C THR A 49 21.86 -2.70 -0.57
N LEU A 50 20.77 -3.12 -1.22
CA LEU A 50 20.76 -3.44 -2.65
C LEU A 50 20.91 -2.16 -3.48
N ASP A 51 21.58 -2.26 -4.62
CA ASP A 51 21.91 -1.12 -5.48
C ASP A 51 21.68 -1.40 -6.97
N GLY A 52 22.16 -0.50 -7.83
CA GLY A 52 21.93 -0.58 -9.27
C GLY A 52 20.50 -0.26 -9.68
N SER A 53 20.13 -0.61 -10.91
CA SER A 53 18.80 -0.36 -11.46
C SER A 53 17.84 -1.53 -11.23
N ILE A 54 16.56 -1.25 -11.06
CA ILE A 54 15.50 -2.27 -11.06
C ILE A 54 15.51 -2.98 -12.43
N PRO A 55 15.72 -4.32 -12.49
CA PRO A 55 15.94 -5.03 -13.74
C PRO A 55 14.65 -5.16 -14.55
N THR A 56 14.72 -4.90 -15.86
CA THR A 56 13.58 -5.01 -16.79
C THR A 56 12.97 -6.41 -16.84
N GLN A 57 13.69 -7.42 -16.36
CA GLN A 57 13.22 -8.80 -16.22
C GLN A 57 12.01 -8.92 -15.29
N LEU A 58 11.80 -7.98 -14.34
CA LEU A 58 10.56 -7.93 -13.55
C LEU A 58 9.31 -7.75 -14.43
N CYS A 59 9.43 -7.14 -15.61
CA CYS A 59 8.31 -6.98 -16.53
C CYS A 59 7.85 -8.30 -17.19
N LYS A 60 8.57 -9.41 -16.98
CA LYS A 60 8.13 -10.75 -17.41
C LYS A 60 7.19 -11.41 -16.41
N LEU A 61 7.11 -10.89 -15.18
CA LEU A 61 6.39 -11.50 -14.08
C LEU A 61 4.93 -11.04 -14.11
N ASN A 62 4.03 -11.91 -14.60
CA ASN A 62 2.62 -11.57 -14.78
C ASN A 62 1.76 -11.83 -13.52
N GLU A 63 2.31 -12.58 -12.56
CA GLU A 63 1.61 -12.99 -11.34
C GLU A 63 1.86 -12.05 -10.16
N LEU A 64 2.68 -11.01 -10.34
CA LEU A 64 3.02 -10.05 -9.29
C LEU A 64 1.78 -9.33 -8.79
N SER A 65 1.63 -9.28 -7.47
CA SER A 65 0.62 -8.48 -6.78
C SER A 65 1.29 -7.39 -5.96
N PHE A 66 2.42 -7.70 -5.32
CA PHE A 66 3.09 -6.76 -4.43
C PHE A 66 4.61 -6.76 -4.61
N ILE A 67 5.18 -5.56 -4.68
CA ILE A 67 6.62 -5.33 -4.71
C ILE A 67 6.98 -4.33 -3.61
N ASP A 68 7.86 -4.75 -2.70
CA ASP A 68 8.52 -3.87 -1.73
C ASP A 68 10.04 -3.88 -1.99
N LEU A 69 10.55 -2.76 -2.50
CA LEU A 69 11.98 -2.48 -2.65
C LEU A 69 12.43 -1.30 -1.76
N SER A 70 11.62 -0.93 -0.77
CA SER A 70 11.83 0.24 0.07
C SER A 70 13.15 0.19 0.82
N HIS A 71 13.69 1.34 1.23
CA HIS A 71 14.89 1.41 2.07
C HIS A 71 16.07 0.60 1.51
N ASN A 72 16.47 0.94 0.27
CA ASN A 72 17.62 0.38 -0.43
C ASN A 72 18.39 1.53 -1.12
N ASN A 73 19.33 1.19 -2.00
CA ASN A 73 20.13 2.15 -2.75
C ASN A 73 19.90 2.04 -4.27
N PHE A 74 18.68 1.65 -4.68
CA PHE A 74 18.32 1.51 -6.10
C PHE A 74 18.36 2.87 -6.81
N SER A 75 18.80 2.85 -8.06
CA SER A 75 18.98 4.03 -8.91
C SER A 75 18.38 3.81 -10.31
N GLY A 76 18.48 4.81 -11.18
CA GLY A 76 17.86 4.75 -12.50
C GLY A 76 16.37 5.05 -12.44
N HIS A 77 15.60 4.51 -13.38
CA HIS A 77 14.20 4.91 -13.61
C HIS A 77 13.21 3.86 -13.13
N ILE A 78 11.99 4.29 -12.78
CA ILE A 78 10.87 3.37 -12.55
C ILE A 78 10.52 2.68 -13.87
N LEU A 79 10.34 1.36 -13.84
CA LEU A 79 10.07 0.57 -15.04
C LEU A 79 8.65 0.84 -15.59
N PRO A 80 8.50 1.28 -16.84
CA PRO A 80 7.19 1.57 -17.43
C PRO A 80 6.37 0.30 -17.74
N CYS A 81 6.99 -0.88 -17.73
CA CYS A 81 6.36 -2.14 -18.13
C CYS A 81 5.85 -2.99 -16.96
N LEU A 82 5.89 -2.48 -15.72
CA LEU A 82 5.34 -3.19 -14.56
C LEU A 82 3.84 -3.44 -14.74
N ARG A 83 3.42 -4.65 -14.35
CA ARG A 83 2.03 -5.11 -14.40
C ARG A 83 1.74 -5.85 -13.11
N PHE A 84 0.53 -5.66 -12.59
CA PHE A 84 0.03 -6.45 -11.47
C PHE A 84 -1.13 -7.33 -11.90
N LYS A 85 -1.16 -8.53 -11.33
CA LYS A 85 -2.26 -9.47 -11.51
C LYS A 85 -3.52 -8.85 -10.93
N SER A 86 -4.61 -8.90 -11.68
CA SER A 86 -5.91 -8.46 -11.16
C SER A 86 -6.40 -9.43 -10.10
N SER A 87 -6.65 -8.91 -8.89
CA SER A 87 -7.24 -9.67 -7.76
C SER A 87 -8.69 -10.08 -8.01
N ILE A 88 -9.36 -9.53 -9.04
CA ILE A 88 -10.76 -9.86 -9.38
C ILE A 88 -10.93 -11.35 -9.70
N TRP A 89 -9.90 -12.02 -10.22
CA TRP A 89 -9.94 -13.48 -10.48
C TRP A 89 -10.23 -14.29 -9.21
N PHE A 90 -9.79 -13.82 -8.04
CA PHE A 90 -10.03 -14.52 -6.77
C PHE A 90 -11.44 -14.26 -6.22
N ILE A 91 -11.99 -13.07 -6.46
CA ILE A 91 -13.32 -12.67 -5.99
C ILE A 91 -14.45 -13.29 -6.85
N LEU A 92 -14.19 -13.53 -8.14
CA LEU A 92 -15.18 -14.17 -9.03
C LEU A 92 -15.21 -15.71 -8.93
N LEU A 93 -14.40 -16.32 -8.05
CA LEU A 93 -14.43 -17.76 -7.77
C LEU A 93 -15.06 -18.08 -6.40
N GLU A 94 -16.09 -17.34 -5.98
CA GLU A 94 -17.04 -17.81 -4.95
C GLU A 94 -17.98 -18.92 -5.47
N GLU A 95 -17.44 -19.89 -6.18
CA GLU A 95 -18.07 -21.20 -6.29
C GLU A 95 -17.01 -22.22 -5.89
N TYR A 96 -16.92 -22.46 -4.57
CA TYR A 96 -16.10 -23.51 -3.98
C TYR A 96 -16.24 -24.82 -4.80
N PRO A 97 -15.23 -25.28 -5.55
CA PRO A 97 -15.16 -26.68 -5.88
C PRO A 97 -14.70 -27.34 -4.57
N SER A 98 -15.58 -28.13 -4.00
CA SER A 98 -15.32 -29.00 -2.87
C SER A 98 -14.33 -30.12 -3.25
N GLU A 99 -13.10 -29.78 -3.66
CA GLU A 99 -12.00 -30.73 -3.84
C GLU A 99 -10.64 -30.05 -4.14
N PHE A 100 -10.33 -28.90 -3.53
CA PHE A 100 -8.95 -28.39 -3.57
C PHE A 100 -8.13 -29.04 -2.46
N ASP A 101 -7.49 -30.17 -2.80
CA ASP A 101 -6.59 -30.94 -1.95
C ASP A 101 -5.37 -30.08 -1.58
N LEU A 102 -5.31 -29.62 -0.32
CA LEU A 102 -4.20 -28.87 0.29
C LEU A 102 -2.94 -29.75 0.52
N ARG A 103 -2.54 -30.54 -0.48
CA ARG A 103 -1.41 -31.47 -0.36
C ARG A 103 -0.07 -30.93 -0.84
N GLU A 104 -0.03 -29.77 -1.49
CA GLU A 104 1.22 -29.11 -1.86
C GLU A 104 1.45 -27.92 -0.91
N PRO A 105 2.48 -27.96 -0.04
CA PRO A 105 2.79 -26.83 0.83
C PRO A 105 3.28 -25.64 -0.01
N LEU A 106 2.62 -24.50 0.16
CA LEU A 106 3.06 -23.20 -0.36
C LEU A 106 4.49 -22.92 0.12
N VAL A 107 5.46 -22.94 -0.79
CA VAL A 107 6.87 -22.66 -0.47
C VAL A 107 7.05 -21.15 -0.35
N ILE A 108 6.92 -20.65 0.88
CA ILE A 108 7.36 -19.30 1.24
C ILE A 108 8.85 -19.39 1.61
N ALA A 109 9.71 -18.78 0.81
CA ALA A 109 11.12 -18.64 1.17
C ALA A 109 11.27 -17.42 2.11
N THR A 110 11.00 -17.61 3.41
CA THR A 110 11.38 -16.65 4.46
C THR A 110 12.56 -17.23 5.23
N LYS A 111 13.65 -16.46 5.32
CA LYS A 111 14.81 -16.63 6.22
C LYS A 111 14.97 -18.05 6.84
N SER A 112 15.23 -19.06 6.01
CA SER A 112 15.57 -20.43 6.43
C SER A 112 14.47 -21.21 7.19
N LEU A 113 13.21 -20.75 7.24
CA LEU A 113 12.12 -21.45 7.93
C LEU A 113 10.82 -21.38 7.13
N SER A 114 10.30 -22.54 6.73
CA SER A 114 8.97 -22.69 6.15
C SER A 114 7.90 -22.60 7.24
N TYR A 115 7.19 -21.47 7.33
CA TYR A 115 6.05 -21.32 8.24
C TYR A 115 4.73 -21.31 7.46
N PRO A 116 3.69 -22.03 7.93
CA PRO A 116 2.32 -21.82 7.45
C PRO A 116 1.81 -20.49 8.03
N TYR A 117 2.11 -19.38 7.37
CA TYR A 117 1.36 -18.14 7.57
C TYR A 117 -0.01 -18.30 6.93
N LEU A 118 -1.05 -17.71 7.54
CA LEU A 118 -2.33 -17.49 6.87
C LEU A 118 -2.06 -16.55 5.68
N PRO A 119 -2.15 -17.00 4.42
CA PRO A 119 -1.89 -16.17 3.23
C PRO A 119 -2.93 -15.04 3.05
N SER A 120 -3.93 -14.99 3.94
CA SER A 120 -5.19 -14.29 3.79
C SER A 120 -5.13 -12.77 3.96
N ILE A 121 -3.98 -12.14 4.21
CA ILE A 121 -3.88 -10.66 4.19
C ILE A 121 -2.96 -10.20 3.05
N LEU A 122 -1.87 -10.93 2.78
CA LEU A 122 -1.00 -10.65 1.64
C LEU A 122 -1.73 -10.92 0.31
N ASN A 123 -2.55 -11.97 0.22
CA ASN A 123 -3.29 -12.33 -1.01
C ASN A 123 -4.23 -11.23 -1.55
N TYR A 124 -4.53 -10.21 -0.77
CA TYR A 124 -5.42 -9.12 -1.18
C TYR A 124 -4.67 -7.82 -1.48
N MET A 125 -3.42 -7.67 -1.03
CA MET A 125 -2.70 -6.41 -1.19
C MET A 125 -2.02 -6.32 -2.56
N THR A 126 -2.45 -5.34 -3.33
CA THR A 126 -1.82 -4.99 -4.60
C THR A 126 -1.07 -3.67 -4.43
N GLY A 127 0.26 -3.66 -4.59
CA GLY A 127 1.03 -2.49 -4.19
C GLY A 127 2.46 -2.44 -4.69
N LEU A 128 2.97 -1.21 -4.77
CA LEU A 128 4.32 -0.89 -5.17
C LEU A 128 4.93 0.09 -4.17
N ASP A 129 5.90 -0.38 -3.40
CA ASP A 129 6.72 0.45 -2.53
C ASP A 129 8.16 0.51 -3.06
N LEU A 130 8.54 1.71 -3.53
CA LEU A 130 9.89 2.04 -4.00
C LEU A 130 10.53 3.14 -3.14
N SER A 131 9.95 3.41 -1.96
CA SER A 131 10.34 4.55 -1.13
C SER A 131 11.77 4.42 -0.58
N TYR A 132 12.39 5.54 -0.20
CA TYR A 132 13.74 5.56 0.38
C TYR A 132 14.78 4.85 -0.49
N ASN A 133 14.91 5.32 -1.73
CA ASN A 133 15.90 4.88 -2.70
C ASN A 133 16.53 6.10 -3.39
N SER A 134 17.35 5.88 -4.41
CA SER A 134 17.97 6.91 -5.26
C SER A 134 17.41 6.91 -6.69
N LEU A 135 16.13 6.53 -6.87
CA LEU A 135 15.49 6.51 -8.19
C LEU A 135 15.36 7.92 -8.76
N SER A 136 15.41 8.05 -10.08
CA SER A 136 15.47 9.32 -10.80
C SER A 136 14.67 9.27 -12.09
N GLY A 137 14.50 10.43 -12.73
CA GLY A 137 13.70 10.58 -13.93
C GLY A 137 12.19 10.65 -13.65
N PRO A 138 11.35 10.67 -14.70
CA PRO A 138 9.92 10.88 -14.56
C PRO A 138 9.18 9.65 -14.05
N ILE A 139 8.08 9.88 -13.35
CA ILE A 139 7.09 8.84 -13.04
C ILE A 139 6.44 8.41 -14.37
N PRO A 140 6.53 7.13 -14.77
CA PRO A 140 5.94 6.68 -16.03
C PRO A 140 4.42 6.79 -16.01
N GLN A 141 3.85 7.39 -17.06
CA GLN A 141 2.39 7.39 -17.28
C GLN A 141 1.79 5.98 -17.21
N THR A 142 2.53 4.97 -17.68
CA THR A 142 2.07 3.58 -17.73
C THR A 142 1.78 2.96 -16.37
N LEU A 143 2.21 3.58 -15.25
CA LEU A 143 1.77 3.17 -13.91
C LEU A 143 0.24 3.30 -13.74
N SER A 144 -0.43 4.13 -14.53
CA SER A 144 -1.90 4.21 -14.54
C SER A 144 -2.58 2.89 -14.99
N ASN A 145 -1.83 1.96 -15.60
CA ASN A 145 -2.35 0.66 -16.00
C ASN A 145 -2.46 -0.33 -14.83
N LEU A 146 -1.91 0.00 -13.66
CA LEU A 146 -2.03 -0.83 -12.46
C LEU A 146 -3.39 -0.59 -11.79
N SER A 147 -4.50 -0.80 -12.50
CA SER A 147 -5.85 -0.35 -12.08
C SER A 147 -6.29 -0.84 -10.69
N GLU A 148 -5.81 -2.01 -10.29
CA GLU A 148 -6.13 -2.64 -8.99
C GLU A 148 -5.15 -2.26 -7.86
N VAL A 149 -4.17 -1.38 -8.12
CA VAL A 149 -3.17 -1.02 -7.10
C VAL A 149 -3.83 -0.25 -5.96
N GLU A 150 -3.59 -0.72 -4.74
CA GLU A 150 -4.13 -0.18 -3.50
C GLU A 150 -3.11 0.71 -2.78
N SER A 151 -1.81 0.42 -2.94
CA SER A 151 -0.73 1.19 -2.33
C SER A 151 0.35 1.55 -3.34
N LEU A 152 0.68 2.83 -3.44
CA LEU A 152 1.77 3.35 -4.27
C LEU A 152 2.63 4.32 -3.46
N ASP A 153 3.79 3.86 -3.00
CA ASP A 153 4.79 4.70 -2.32
C ASP A 153 6.03 4.90 -3.19
N LEU A 154 6.26 6.14 -3.62
CA LEU A 154 7.41 6.58 -4.39
C LEU A 154 8.23 7.65 -3.63
N SER A 155 7.94 7.84 -2.35
CA SER A 155 8.51 8.93 -1.56
C SER A 155 10.01 8.76 -1.31
N ASN A 156 10.70 9.84 -0.97
CA ASN A 156 12.12 9.83 -0.61
C ASN A 156 12.99 9.21 -1.72
N ASN A 157 12.92 9.80 -2.91
CA ASN A 157 13.72 9.47 -4.08
C ASN A 157 14.21 10.77 -4.75
N SER A 158 14.82 10.66 -5.94
CA SER A 158 15.25 11.79 -6.78
C SER A 158 14.41 11.90 -8.07
N LEU A 159 13.13 11.50 -8.03
CA LEU A 159 12.22 11.56 -9.17
C LEU A 159 11.98 13.00 -9.60
N ASN A 160 11.78 13.23 -10.90
CA ASN A 160 11.60 14.55 -11.48
C ASN A 160 10.46 14.57 -12.53
N GLY A 161 10.26 15.70 -13.21
CA GLY A 161 9.15 15.85 -14.16
C GLY A 161 7.80 16.09 -13.46
N GLU A 162 6.71 15.85 -14.17
CA GLU A 162 5.34 16.04 -13.64
C GLU A 162 4.77 14.73 -13.10
N ILE A 163 3.83 14.83 -12.14
CA ILE A 163 3.01 13.68 -11.73
C ILE A 163 2.04 13.38 -12.87
N PRO A 164 2.03 12.17 -13.47
CA PRO A 164 1.16 11.88 -14.60
C PRO A 164 -0.32 12.04 -14.22
N PRO A 165 -1.09 12.90 -14.90
CA PRO A 165 -2.49 13.11 -14.59
C PRO A 165 -3.36 11.86 -14.78
N GLN A 166 -2.87 10.86 -15.53
CA GLN A 166 -3.51 9.57 -15.73
C GLN A 166 -3.58 8.73 -14.45
N LEU A 167 -2.72 8.98 -13.44
CA LEU A 167 -2.78 8.25 -12.17
C LEU A 167 -4.11 8.40 -11.45
N VAL A 168 -4.88 9.45 -11.76
CA VAL A 168 -6.25 9.67 -11.26
C VAL A 168 -7.21 8.51 -11.61
N GLN A 169 -6.87 7.69 -12.61
CA GLN A 169 -7.65 6.49 -13.01
C GLN A 169 -7.43 5.29 -12.08
N LEU A 170 -6.52 5.36 -11.12
CA LEU A 170 -6.29 4.31 -10.12
C LEU A 170 -7.39 4.35 -9.05
N HIS A 171 -8.52 3.73 -9.34
CA HIS A 171 -9.72 3.80 -8.51
C HIS A 171 -9.64 2.96 -7.23
N SER A 172 -8.76 1.97 -7.18
CA SER A 172 -8.53 1.12 -5.99
C SER A 172 -7.49 1.69 -5.03
N LEU A 173 -6.83 2.80 -5.38
CA LEU A 173 -5.71 3.36 -4.61
C LEU A 173 -6.17 3.90 -3.25
N ALA A 174 -5.70 3.29 -2.17
CA ALA A 174 -5.98 3.66 -0.78
C ALA A 174 -4.83 4.43 -0.14
N TYR A 175 -3.60 4.21 -0.61
CA TYR A 175 -2.40 4.92 -0.14
C TYR A 175 -1.56 5.41 -1.32
N PHE A 176 -1.15 6.67 -1.25
CA PHE A 176 -0.33 7.33 -2.25
C PHE A 176 0.67 8.27 -1.58
N SER A 177 1.93 8.17 -1.95
CA SER A 177 2.95 9.15 -1.55
C SER A 177 3.99 9.35 -2.63
N VAL A 178 4.26 10.61 -2.96
CA VAL A 178 5.37 11.05 -3.82
C VAL A 178 6.24 12.09 -3.10
N ALA A 179 6.12 12.15 -1.78
CA ALA A 179 6.80 13.13 -0.94
C ALA A 179 8.32 13.05 -1.08
N ASN A 180 9.02 14.15 -0.80
CA ASN A 180 10.48 14.23 -0.79
C ASN A 180 11.11 13.74 -2.10
N ASN A 181 10.76 14.40 -3.21
CA ASN A 181 11.31 14.18 -4.53
C ASN A 181 11.62 15.54 -5.20
N ASN A 182 11.99 15.54 -6.48
CA ASN A 182 12.22 16.75 -7.29
C ASN A 182 11.12 16.93 -8.35
N LEU A 183 9.87 16.59 -8.02
CA LEU A 183 8.73 16.69 -8.94
C LEU A 183 8.31 18.16 -9.11
N SER A 184 7.72 18.42 -10.27
CA SER A 184 7.35 19.76 -10.74
C SER A 184 5.95 19.80 -11.34
N GLY A 185 5.40 20.99 -11.51
CA GLY A 185 4.10 21.19 -12.14
C GLY A 185 2.95 21.08 -11.15
N LYS A 186 1.75 20.78 -11.67
CA LYS A 186 0.53 20.75 -10.87
C LYS A 186 0.38 19.41 -10.16
N THR A 187 -0.15 19.43 -8.94
CA THR A 187 -0.70 18.24 -8.31
C THR A 187 -1.84 17.65 -9.16
N PRO A 188 -2.08 16.32 -9.07
CA PRO A 188 -3.22 15.70 -9.74
C PRO A 188 -4.54 16.33 -9.33
N LYS A 189 -5.53 16.27 -10.22
CA LYS A 189 -6.88 16.74 -9.91
C LYS A 189 -7.42 15.95 -8.71
N MET A 190 -7.98 16.66 -7.74
CA MET A 190 -8.63 16.07 -6.56
C MET A 190 -9.98 15.44 -6.91
N VAL A 191 -9.95 14.28 -7.57
CA VAL A 191 -11.13 13.49 -7.93
C VAL A 191 -10.87 12.01 -7.62
N ALA A 192 -11.93 11.22 -7.47
CA ALA A 192 -11.84 9.81 -7.07
C ALA A 192 -10.94 9.63 -5.83
N GLN A 193 -9.96 8.72 -5.86
CA GLN A 193 -9.07 8.51 -4.72
C GLN A 193 -8.16 9.72 -4.44
N PHE A 194 -7.81 10.52 -5.46
CA PHE A 194 -6.93 11.67 -5.28
C PHE A 194 -7.55 12.83 -4.48
N SER A 195 -8.87 12.80 -4.19
CA SER A 195 -9.48 13.73 -3.23
C SER A 195 -9.26 13.35 -1.76
N THR A 196 -8.81 12.13 -1.47
CA THR A 196 -8.60 11.65 -0.08
C THR A 196 -7.17 11.89 0.41
N PHE A 197 -6.20 12.05 -0.50
CA PHE A 197 -4.79 12.22 -0.16
C PHE A 197 -4.48 13.64 0.35
N ASN A 198 -3.82 13.69 1.51
CA ASN A 198 -3.47 14.93 2.18
C ASN A 198 -2.19 15.56 1.62
N LYS A 199 -1.94 16.80 2.06
CA LYS A 199 -0.73 17.59 1.76
C LYS A 199 0.56 16.78 1.92
N SER A 200 0.68 15.98 2.97
CA SER A 200 1.85 15.14 3.29
C SER A 200 2.29 14.23 2.14
N SER A 201 1.34 13.75 1.32
CA SER A 201 1.60 12.88 0.17
C SER A 201 2.43 13.56 -0.93
N TYR A 202 2.51 14.89 -0.92
CA TYR A 202 3.14 15.72 -1.95
C TYR A 202 4.27 16.61 -1.40
N GLU A 203 4.43 16.69 -0.07
CA GLU A 203 5.43 17.56 0.57
C GLU A 203 6.86 17.23 0.17
N GLY A 204 7.79 18.15 0.37
CA GLY A 204 9.19 17.94 0.00
C GLY A 204 9.48 17.97 -1.50
N ASN A 205 8.53 18.42 -2.33
CA ASN A 205 8.71 18.70 -3.75
C ASN A 205 8.62 20.21 -4.00
N PRO A 206 9.75 20.93 -4.13
CA PRO A 206 9.75 22.40 -4.15
C PRO A 206 9.06 23.00 -5.39
N LEU A 207 9.03 22.26 -6.50
CA LEU A 207 8.46 22.72 -7.79
C LEU A 207 7.00 22.28 -8.01
N LEU A 208 6.39 21.55 -7.05
CA LEU A 208 4.98 21.21 -7.11
C LEU A 208 4.10 22.35 -6.58
N CYS A 209 2.93 22.49 -7.20
CA CYS A 209 1.96 23.51 -6.85
C CYS A 209 0.52 23.01 -7.06
N GLY A 210 -0.45 23.68 -6.45
CA GLY A 210 -1.87 23.34 -6.53
C GLY A 210 -2.36 22.49 -5.34
N PRO A 211 -3.68 22.47 -5.08
CA PRO A 211 -4.25 21.73 -3.96
C PRO A 211 -3.87 20.23 -3.98
N PRO A 212 -3.54 19.60 -2.83
CA PRO A 212 -3.64 20.10 -1.46
C PRO A 212 -2.44 20.93 -0.97
N LEU A 213 -1.45 21.23 -1.83
CA LEU A 213 -0.36 22.13 -1.47
C LEU A 213 -0.84 23.59 -1.49
N LEU A 214 -0.26 24.40 -0.60
CA LEU A 214 -0.57 25.85 -0.51
C LEU A 214 0.11 26.66 -1.63
N ASN A 215 1.12 26.09 -2.29
CA ASN A 215 1.88 26.76 -3.33
C ASN A 215 0.99 27.00 -4.56
N SER A 216 0.80 28.26 -4.95
CA SER A 216 0.01 28.63 -6.13
C SER A 216 0.83 28.50 -7.41
N CYS A 217 0.24 27.92 -8.47
CA CYS A 217 0.92 27.65 -9.75
C CYS A 217 1.13 28.87 -10.66
N THR A 218 1.06 30.09 -10.12
CA THR A 218 1.25 31.32 -10.88
C THR A 218 2.75 31.58 -11.04
N LYS A 219 3.22 31.56 -12.29
CA LYS A 219 4.59 31.96 -12.67
C LYS A 219 4.88 33.34 -12.07
N GLU A 220 6.03 33.50 -11.42
CA GLU A 220 6.43 34.74 -10.75
C GLU A 220 6.35 35.99 -11.64
N VAL A 221 5.63 37.02 -11.18
CA VAL A 221 6.12 38.40 -11.03
C VAL A 221 5.42 38.99 -9.80
N PRO A 222 6.13 39.41 -8.73
CA PRO A 222 5.50 40.11 -7.60
C PRO A 222 5.23 41.57 -7.99
N PRO A 223 3.99 42.09 -7.91
CA PRO A 223 3.75 43.53 -7.97
C PRO A 223 4.00 44.18 -6.60
N PRO A 224 4.42 45.46 -6.56
CA PRO A 224 4.78 46.15 -5.32
C PRO A 224 3.57 46.35 -4.40
N PRO A 225 3.79 46.43 -3.07
CA PRO A 225 2.69 46.47 -2.10
C PRO A 225 2.01 47.84 -2.12
N ARG A 226 0.67 47.85 -2.14
CA ARG A 226 -0.16 49.00 -1.75
C ARG A 226 -1.60 48.54 -1.43
N PRO A 227 -2.35 49.33 -0.64
CA PRO A 227 -2.69 49.02 0.74
C PRO A 227 -4.04 48.32 0.89
N SER A 228 -4.18 47.69 2.06
CA SER A 228 -5.37 47.06 2.63
C SER A 228 -6.66 47.87 2.47
N THR A 229 -7.70 47.22 1.97
CA THR A 229 -9.08 47.50 2.32
C THR A 229 -9.76 46.18 2.65
N ASP A 230 -10.22 46.11 3.89
CA ASP A 230 -10.97 45.01 4.48
C ASP A 230 -12.34 44.78 3.80
N GLU A 231 -12.89 43.60 4.14
CA GLU A 231 -14.28 43.15 4.01
C GLU A 231 -14.68 42.69 2.59
N LYS A 232 -15.18 41.48 2.36
CA LYS A 232 -16.20 40.74 3.12
C LYS A 232 -16.08 39.22 2.89
N GLU A 233 -16.22 38.45 3.97
CA GLU A 233 -16.58 37.03 3.91
C GLU A 233 -18.00 36.88 3.37
N GLU A 234 -18.18 36.16 2.27
CA GLU A 234 -19.49 35.66 1.83
C GLU A 234 -19.52 34.13 1.93
N SER A 235 -20.06 33.70 3.07
CA SER A 235 -20.95 32.56 3.25
C SER A 235 -20.78 31.39 2.27
N SER A 236 -19.81 30.52 2.55
CA SER A 236 -20.00 29.11 2.24
C SER A 236 -21.21 28.60 3.01
N VAL A 237 -22.17 28.04 2.27
CA VAL A 237 -23.30 27.25 2.79
C VAL A 237 -22.74 26.02 3.52
N PHE A 238 -22.23 26.20 4.73
CA PHE A 238 -22.02 25.11 5.66
C PHE A 238 -23.38 24.84 6.31
N ILE A 239 -23.91 23.64 6.06
CA ILE A 239 -24.84 23.05 7.01
C ILE A 239 -24.14 23.14 8.37
N ASP A 240 -24.74 23.84 9.31
CA ASP A 240 -24.21 24.03 10.65
C ASP A 240 -23.71 22.68 11.17
N ALA A 241 -22.42 22.59 11.52
CA ALA A 241 -21.81 21.36 12.01
C ALA A 241 -22.60 20.80 13.20
N GLN A 242 -23.30 21.66 13.96
CA GLN A 242 -24.23 21.25 14.99
C GLN A 242 -25.45 20.52 14.43
N VAL A 243 -26.08 21.03 13.37
CA VAL A 243 -27.23 20.40 12.71
C VAL A 243 -26.83 19.06 12.10
N PHE A 244 -25.65 18.97 11.48
CA PHE A 244 -25.11 17.69 10.99
C PHE A 244 -24.89 16.69 12.12
N CYS A 245 -24.18 17.09 13.19
CA CYS A 245 -23.94 16.23 14.34
C CYS A 245 -25.24 15.76 15.02
N VAL A 246 -26.22 16.64 15.18
CA VAL A 246 -27.53 16.29 15.74
C VAL A 246 -28.25 15.28 14.84
N SER A 247 -28.25 15.50 13.52
CA SER A 247 -28.89 14.57 12.58
C SER A 247 -28.26 13.17 12.64
N PHE A 248 -26.93 13.09 12.72
CA PHE A 248 -26.18 11.83 12.81
C PHE A 248 -26.50 11.06 14.11
N VAL A 249 -26.55 11.78 15.24
CA VAL A 249 -26.90 11.19 16.54
C VAL A 249 -28.33 10.64 16.52
N VAL A 250 -29.28 11.39 15.95
CA VAL A 250 -30.67 10.95 15.83
C VAL A 250 -30.78 9.70 14.96
N THR A 251 -30.14 9.67 13.79
CA THR A 251 -30.15 8.49 12.92
C THR A 251 -29.52 7.26 13.59
N TYR A 252 -28.41 7.44 14.30
CA TYR A 252 -27.74 6.35 15.01
C TYR A 252 -28.62 5.78 16.13
N ILE A 253 -29.28 6.64 16.91
CA ILE A 253 -30.21 6.19 17.96
C ILE A 253 -31.39 5.44 17.35
N MET A 254 -31.97 5.94 16.25
CA MET A 254 -33.10 5.27 15.58
C MET A 254 -32.72 3.90 15.02
N GLU A 255 -31.51 3.75 14.49
CA GLU A 255 -30.99 2.47 14.00
C GLU A 255 -30.76 1.46 15.13
N LEU A 256 -30.15 1.90 16.25
CA LEU A 256 -29.98 1.06 17.44
C LEU A 256 -31.33 0.59 18.02
N LEU A 257 -32.33 1.48 18.06
CA LEU A 257 -33.68 1.12 18.49
C LEU A 257 -34.36 0.15 17.52
N GLY A 258 -34.13 0.31 16.21
CA GLY A 258 -34.59 -0.62 15.19
C GLY A 258 -34.01 -2.02 15.37
N ILE A 259 -32.70 -2.13 15.57
CA ILE A 259 -32.02 -3.40 15.85
C ILE A 259 -32.57 -4.01 17.14
N ALA A 260 -32.69 -3.22 18.22
CA ALA A 260 -33.24 -3.70 19.49
C ALA A 260 -34.68 -4.22 19.34
N ALA A 261 -35.52 -3.54 18.55
CA ALA A 261 -36.89 -3.97 18.26
C ALA A 261 -36.92 -5.29 17.46
N VAL A 262 -36.08 -5.44 16.44
CA VAL A 262 -35.97 -6.68 15.64
C VAL A 262 -35.54 -7.85 16.52
N LEU A 263 -34.55 -7.65 17.39
CA LEU A 263 -34.06 -8.67 18.33
C LEU A 263 -35.09 -8.98 19.45
N TYR A 264 -35.96 -8.03 19.79
CA TYR A 264 -37.03 -8.23 20.76
C TYR A 264 -38.19 -9.04 20.18
N ILE A 265 -38.60 -8.71 18.95
CA ILE A 265 -39.76 -9.33 18.28
C ILE A 265 -39.44 -10.76 17.83
N ASN A 266 -38.24 -11.01 17.30
CA ASN A 266 -37.92 -12.31 16.72
C ASN A 266 -36.82 -13.06 17.51
N PRO A 267 -37.17 -14.18 18.18
CA PRO A 267 -36.22 -14.94 18.99
C PRO A 267 -35.11 -15.61 18.17
N ASP A 268 -35.32 -15.91 16.89
CA ASP A 268 -34.32 -16.55 16.03
C ASP A 268 -33.20 -15.57 15.64
N TRP A 269 -33.58 -14.33 15.27
CA TRP A 269 -32.61 -13.26 14.99
C TRP A 269 -31.81 -12.88 16.23
N ARG A 270 -32.44 -12.92 17.41
CA ARG A 270 -31.75 -12.74 18.69
C ARG A 270 -30.65 -13.77 18.88
N GLN A 271 -30.92 -15.04 18.61
CA GLN A 271 -29.94 -16.11 18.75
C GLN A 271 -28.80 -16.00 17.72
N ALA A 272 -29.12 -15.68 16.46
CA ALA A 272 -28.13 -15.46 15.41
C ALA A 272 -27.21 -14.26 15.72
N TRP A 273 -27.78 -13.17 16.24
CA TRP A 273 -27.03 -11.98 16.63
C TRP A 273 -26.07 -12.26 17.80
N PHE A 274 -26.54 -12.93 18.86
CA PHE A 274 -25.66 -13.29 19.98
C PHE A 274 -24.52 -14.22 19.55
N TYR A 275 -24.78 -15.17 18.65
CA TYR A 275 -23.74 -16.03 18.08
C TYR A 275 -22.70 -15.22 17.28
N PHE A 276 -23.14 -14.25 16.47
CA PHE A 276 -22.24 -13.37 15.73
C PHE A 276 -21.37 -12.50 16.65
N ILE A 277 -21.95 -11.93 17.70
CA ILE A 277 -21.23 -11.13 18.69
C ILE A 277 -20.22 -11.98 19.46
N GLU A 278 -20.62 -13.17 19.92
CA GLU A 278 -19.71 -14.09 20.62
C GLU A 278 -18.52 -14.49 19.74
N LYS A 279 -18.77 -14.80 18.45
CA LYS A 279 -17.71 -15.10 17.48
C LYS A 279 -16.78 -13.91 17.29
N SER A 280 -17.32 -12.70 17.15
CA SER A 280 -16.54 -11.46 16.98
C SER A 280 -15.69 -11.13 18.21
N ILE A 281 -16.26 -11.28 19.42
CA ILE A 281 -15.54 -11.09 20.68
C ILE A 281 -14.39 -12.10 20.80
N ASN A 282 -14.65 -13.38 20.50
CA ASN A 282 -13.62 -14.40 20.54
C ASN A 282 -12.49 -14.12 19.53
N THR A 283 -12.83 -13.75 18.30
CA THR A 283 -11.83 -13.35 17.29
C THR A 283 -11.00 -12.14 17.75
N CYS A 284 -11.64 -11.10 18.31
CA CYS A 284 -10.94 -9.94 18.87
C CYS A 284 -10.05 -10.32 20.07
N TYR A 285 -10.52 -11.19 20.96
CA TYR A 285 -9.77 -11.67 22.11
C TYR A 285 -8.50 -12.40 21.67
N TYR A 286 -8.60 -13.32 20.71
CA TYR A 286 -7.42 -14.02 20.18
C TYR A 286 -6.48 -13.07 19.44
N PHE A 287 -7.01 -12.12 18.68
CA PHE A 287 -6.21 -11.08 18.02
C PHE A 287 -5.41 -10.22 19.03
N VAL A 288 -6.03 -9.81 20.14
CA VAL A 288 -5.38 -9.04 21.21
C VAL A 288 -4.38 -9.90 22.00
N ALA A 289 -4.74 -11.14 22.33
CA ALA A 289 -3.87 -12.06 23.07
C ALA A 289 -2.57 -12.35 22.30
N ASP A 290 -2.66 -12.49 20.97
CA ASP A 290 -1.50 -12.80 20.14
C ASP A 290 -0.63 -11.58 19.81
N ASN A 291 -1.21 -10.39 19.70
CA ASN A 291 -0.48 -9.17 19.29
C ASN A 291 -0.06 -8.27 20.45
N LEU A 292 -0.76 -8.29 21.59
CA LEU A 292 -0.53 -7.33 22.69
C LEU A 292 -0.02 -7.98 23.99
N LEU A 293 -0.26 -9.29 24.20
CA LEU A 293 0.07 -9.97 25.47
C LEU A 293 1.31 -10.87 25.42
N LYS A 294 2.05 -10.95 24.30
CA LYS A 294 3.36 -11.62 24.28
C LYS A 294 4.45 -10.67 24.78
N PRO A 295 5.04 -10.86 25.97
CA PRO A 295 6.15 -10.05 26.42
C PRO A 295 7.39 -10.34 25.58
N PHE A 296 8.14 -9.28 25.25
CA PHE A 296 9.51 -9.35 24.72
C PHE A 296 10.35 -10.36 25.51
N ARG A 297 10.51 -11.58 24.99
CA ARG A 297 11.56 -12.49 25.45
C ARG A 297 12.83 -12.15 24.69
N ILE A 298 13.61 -11.24 25.26
CA ILE A 298 15.03 -11.10 24.96
C ILE A 298 15.69 -12.44 25.30
N ARG A 299 15.97 -13.27 24.29
CA ARG A 299 16.87 -14.42 24.44
C ARG A 299 18.30 -13.91 24.27
N VAL A 300 18.95 -13.69 25.41
CA VAL A 300 20.41 -13.59 25.51
C VAL A 300 21.00 -14.93 25.05
N TRP A 301 21.77 -14.92 23.97
CA TRP A 301 22.56 -16.07 23.55
C TRP A 301 23.83 -16.15 24.41
N LYS A 302 24.03 -17.27 25.10
CA LYS A 302 25.36 -17.69 25.56
C LYS A 302 25.98 -18.58 24.48
N PRO A 303 27.29 -18.45 24.20
CA PRO A 303 27.98 -19.37 23.31
C PRO A 303 28.23 -20.70 24.03
N LEU A 304 28.04 -21.81 23.30
CA LEU A 304 28.67 -23.08 23.63
C LEU A 304 29.73 -23.32 22.56
N VAL A 305 30.97 -23.35 23.06
CA VAL A 305 32.27 -23.78 22.52
C VAL A 305 32.28 -24.31 21.09
#